data_AF-A0A0D3HF07-F1
#
_entry.id   AF-A0A0D3HF07-F1
#
_cell.length_a   1.000
_cell.length_b   1.000
_cell.length_c   1.000
_cell.angle_alpha   90.00
_cell.angle_beta   90.00
_cell.angle_gamma   90.00
#
_symmetry.space_group_name_H-M   'P 1'
#
loop_
_entity.id
_entity.type
_entity.pdbx_description
1 polymer ?
#
loop_
_entity_poly.entity_id
_entity_poly.type
_entity_poly.pdbx_seq_one_letter_code
_entity_poly.pdbx_strand_id
1 'polypeptide(L)'
;MAAAAASTKIVAVVVAVLLAILEMPSCAVARRHHHDHHDKPGHHDGGFPAVMTVNGFEKGEDGGPAACDGHYHSDGELIVALSTEWFAGGRRYRS
;
A
#
# COMPACT_ATOMS: atom_id res chain seq x y z
N MET A 1 -20.35 -42.90 -29.76
CA MET A 1 -20.09 -42.18 -28.48
C MET A 1 -18.65 -41.69 -28.46
N ALA A 2 -18.36 -40.52 -29.02
CA ALA A 2 -17.06 -39.86 -28.90
C ALA A 2 -17.18 -38.36 -29.24
N ALA A 3 -18.15 -37.68 -28.65
CA ALA A 3 -18.30 -36.23 -28.76
C ALA A 3 -18.65 -35.63 -27.39
N ALA A 4 -17.94 -36.07 -26.35
CA ALA A 4 -18.04 -35.48 -25.01
C ALA A 4 -16.66 -35.37 -24.32
N ALA A 5 -15.57 -35.79 -24.96
CA ALA A 5 -14.26 -35.90 -24.30
C ALA A 5 -13.27 -34.78 -24.68
N ALA A 6 -13.48 -34.06 -25.79
CA ALA A 6 -12.59 -32.96 -26.20
C ALA A 6 -12.93 -31.66 -25.47
N SER A 7 -14.22 -31.33 -25.35
CA SER A 7 -14.68 -30.13 -24.63
C SER A 7 -14.38 -30.18 -23.14
N THR A 8 -14.48 -31.34 -22.48
CA THR A 8 -14.20 -31.46 -21.03
C THR A 8 -12.74 -31.20 -20.70
N LYS A 9 -11.80 -31.62 -21.57
CA LYS A 9 -10.37 -31.33 -21.42
C LYS A 9 -10.08 -29.85 -21.63
N ILE A 10 -10.69 -29.25 -22.66
CA ILE A 10 -10.56 -27.82 -22.94
C ILE A 10 -11.14 -27.01 -21.77
N VAL A 11 -12.33 -27.37 -21.26
CA VAL A 11 -12.96 -26.74 -20.11
C VAL A 11 -12.10 -26.91 -18.86
N ALA A 12 -11.53 -28.09 -18.60
CA ALA A 12 -10.63 -28.30 -17.47
C ALA A 12 -9.35 -27.45 -17.57
N VAL A 13 -8.77 -27.32 -18.76
CA VAL A 13 -7.61 -26.45 -19.01
C VAL A 13 -7.96 -24.98 -18.80
N VAL A 14 -9.11 -24.53 -19.32
CA VAL A 14 -9.58 -23.15 -19.13
C VAL A 14 -9.83 -22.85 -17.66
N VAL A 15 -10.48 -23.76 -16.92
CA VAL A 15 -10.73 -23.59 -15.48
C VAL A 15 -9.42 -23.59 -14.68
N ALA A 16 -8.47 -24.47 -14.99
CA ALA A 16 -7.17 -24.50 -14.32
C ALA A 16 -6.36 -23.21 -14.56
N VAL A 17 -6.39 -22.67 -15.78
CA VAL A 17 -5.76 -21.38 -16.11
C VAL A 17 -6.43 -20.23 -15.36
N LEU A 18 -7.76 -20.20 -15.29
CA LEU A 18 -8.49 -19.18 -14.54
C LEU A 18 -8.17 -19.22 -13.03
N LEU A 19 -8.06 -20.41 -12.45
CA LEU A 19 -7.69 -20.58 -11.05
C LEU A 19 -6.23 -20.16 -10.78
N ALA A 20 -5.31 -20.46 -11.72
CA ALA A 20 -3.91 -20.04 -11.60
C ALA A 20 -3.73 -18.51 -11.70
N ILE A 21 -4.60 -17.81 -12.44
CA ILE A 21 -4.57 -16.34 -12.55
C ILE A 21 -5.09 -15.66 -11.26
N LEU A 22 -5.93 -16.34 -10.48
CA LEU A 22 -6.47 -15.83 -9.21
C LEU A 22 -5.48 -15.93 -8.05
N GLU A 23 -4.41 -16.71 -8.17
CA GLU A 23 -3.33 -16.78 -7.20
C GLU A 23 -2.24 -15.75 -7.53
N MET A 24 -2.57 -14.46 -7.43
CA MET A 24 -1.55 -13.42 -7.28
C MET A 24 -1.11 -13.42 -5.81
N PRO A 25 0.09 -13.91 -5.46
CA PRO A 25 0.60 -13.72 -4.10
C PRO A 25 0.77 -12.21 -3.89
N SER A 26 -0.04 -11.65 -3.01
CA SER A 26 0.15 -10.28 -2.53
C SER A 26 1.51 -10.21 -1.85
N CYS A 27 2.53 -9.77 -2.59
CA CYS A 27 3.88 -9.57 -2.10
C CYS A 27 3.93 -8.30 -1.25
N ALA A 28 3.19 -8.28 -0.13
CA ALA A 28 3.48 -7.35 0.95
C ALA A 28 4.75 -7.86 1.67
N VAL A 29 5.93 -7.53 1.14
CA VAL A 29 7.19 -7.70 1.86
C VAL A 29 7.21 -6.69 3.01
N ALA A 30 6.69 -7.10 4.17
CA ALA A 30 6.85 -6.35 5.41
C ALA A 30 8.28 -6.54 5.92
N ARG A 31 9.19 -5.61 5.60
CA ARG A 31 10.47 -5.50 6.31
C ARG A 31 10.20 -5.05 7.75
N ARG A 32 10.21 -5.99 8.70
CA ARG A 32 10.23 -5.67 10.13
C ARG A 32 11.60 -5.07 10.46
N HIS A 33 11.70 -3.74 10.45
CA HIS A 33 12.76 -3.05 11.14
C HIS A 33 12.36 -2.94 12.62
N HIS A 34 12.80 -3.90 13.42
CA HIS A 34 12.77 -3.78 14.88
C HIS A 34 13.85 -2.76 15.26
N HIS A 35 13.44 -1.55 15.61
CA HIS A 35 14.29 -0.64 16.36
C HIS A 35 14.08 -0.93 17.84
N ASP A 36 15.10 -1.53 18.47
CA ASP A 36 15.16 -1.63 19.92
C ASP A 36 15.26 -0.21 20.51
N HIS A 37 14.22 0.20 21.22
CA HIS A 37 14.20 1.45 21.96
C HIS A 37 15.14 1.34 23.16
N HIS A 38 16.32 1.94 23.06
CA HIS A 38 17.10 2.29 24.23
C HIS A 38 16.47 3.51 24.92
N ASP A 39 15.73 3.26 26.00
CA ASP A 39 15.22 4.30 26.90
C ASP A 39 16.39 5.05 27.55
N LYS A 40 16.59 6.32 27.19
CA LYS A 40 17.37 7.27 27.97
C LYS A 40 16.43 8.24 28.68
N PRO A 41 16.42 8.29 30.03
CA PRO A 41 15.59 9.24 30.75
C PRO A 41 16.23 10.63 30.68
N GLY A 42 15.53 11.59 30.07
CA GLY A 42 15.89 13.02 30.17
C GLY A 42 16.00 13.80 28.86
N HIS A 43 15.70 13.22 27.70
CA HIS A 43 15.53 13.99 26.46
C HIS A 43 14.09 13.89 25.99
N HIS A 44 13.31 14.95 26.21
CA HIS A 44 12.00 15.09 25.57
C HIS A 44 12.22 15.49 24.11
N ASP A 45 12.63 14.51 23.30
CA ASP A 45 12.42 14.57 21.87
C ASP A 45 10.92 14.75 21.66
N GLY A 46 10.48 15.89 21.13
CA GLY A 46 9.07 16.17 20.82
C GLY A 46 8.49 15.28 19.70
N GLY A 47 9.11 14.13 19.44
CA GLY A 47 8.71 13.16 18.44
C GLY A 47 7.69 12.18 18.99
N PHE A 48 6.61 11.99 18.26
CA PHE A 48 5.67 10.90 18.50
C PHE A 48 6.18 9.66 17.74
N PRO A 49 6.24 8.49 18.38
CA PRO A 49 6.57 7.25 17.69
C PRO A 49 5.62 7.01 16.52
N ALA A 50 6.16 6.76 15.33
CA ALA A 50 5.40 6.51 14.12
C ALA A 50 6.13 5.48 13.23
N VAL A 51 5.36 4.75 12.44
CA VAL A 51 5.88 3.88 11.38
C VAL A 51 5.82 4.66 10.07
N MET A 52 6.98 4.91 9.47
CA MET A 52 7.06 5.54 8.15
C MET A 52 6.94 4.49 7.07
N THR A 53 6.07 4.74 6.09
CA THR A 53 5.91 3.93 4.88
C THR A 53 6.16 4.80 3.66
N VAL A 54 6.46 4.18 2.53
CA VAL A 54 6.66 4.88 1.25
C VAL A 54 5.34 4.87 0.49
N ASN A 55 4.94 6.02 -0.03
CA ASN A 55 3.75 6.19 -0.86
C ASN A 55 4.09 7.11 -2.03
N GLY A 56 3.60 6.77 -3.22
CA GLY A 56 3.72 7.59 -4.42
C GLY A 56 2.49 8.48 -4.63
N PHE A 57 2.70 9.78 -4.84
CA PHE A 57 1.65 10.77 -5.11
C PHE A 57 1.70 11.31 -6.54
N GLU A 58 2.55 10.74 -7.40
CA GLU A 58 2.59 11.09 -8.81
C GLU A 58 1.42 10.48 -9.57
N LYS A 59 1.15 11.07 -10.75
CA LYS A 59 0.09 10.57 -11.61
C LYS A 59 0.47 9.19 -12.16
N GLY A 60 -0.36 8.20 -11.85
CA GLY A 60 -0.15 6.82 -12.26
C GLY A 60 0.41 5.94 -11.14
N GLU A 61 0.64 6.51 -9.96
CA GLU A 61 1.01 5.78 -8.74
C GLU A 61 -0.21 5.51 -7.85
N ASP A 62 0.00 4.69 -6.82
CA ASP A 62 -1.05 4.15 -5.97
C ASP A 62 -1.75 5.21 -5.09
N GLY A 63 -1.03 6.25 -4.67
CA GLY A 63 -1.54 7.21 -3.68
C GLY A 63 -2.59 8.17 -4.21
N GLY A 64 -2.65 8.40 -5.53
CA GLY A 64 -3.60 9.33 -6.12
C GLY A 64 -3.38 10.80 -5.69
N PRO A 65 -4.35 11.69 -5.98
CA PRO A 65 -4.29 13.08 -5.55
C PRO A 65 -4.36 13.23 -4.02
N ALA A 66 -3.62 14.18 -3.46
CA ALA A 66 -3.62 14.45 -2.03
C ALA A 66 -4.97 14.99 -1.56
N ALA A 67 -5.45 14.52 -0.41
CA ALA A 67 -6.73 14.96 0.15
C ALA A 67 -6.74 16.44 0.58
N CYS A 68 -5.56 17.02 0.81
CA CYS A 68 -5.39 18.40 1.25
C CYS A 68 -5.82 19.42 0.19
N ASP A 69 -5.48 19.17 -1.08
CA ASP A 69 -5.61 20.13 -2.16
C ASP A 69 -6.19 19.55 -3.46
N GLY A 70 -6.31 18.22 -3.55
CA GLY A 70 -6.84 17.50 -4.70
C GLY A 70 -5.84 17.36 -5.86
N HIS A 71 -4.55 17.58 -5.66
CA HIS A 71 -3.54 17.49 -6.71
C HIS A 71 -2.60 16.30 -6.56
N TYR A 72 -1.97 15.90 -7.67
CA TYR A 72 -0.83 15.00 -7.66
C TYR A 72 0.44 15.80 -7.35
N HIS A 73 1.38 15.16 -6.67
CA HIS A 73 2.66 15.77 -6.26
C HIS A 73 3.82 14.93 -6.79
N SER A 74 4.91 15.58 -7.14
CA SER A 74 6.11 14.87 -7.59
C SER A 74 6.82 14.17 -6.43
N ASP A 75 7.51 13.07 -6.70
CA ASP A 75 8.38 12.36 -5.75
C ASP A 75 9.51 13.25 -5.21
N GLY A 76 9.85 14.32 -5.93
CA GLY A 76 10.79 15.34 -5.45
C GLY A 76 10.21 16.27 -4.38
N GLU A 77 8.90 16.26 -4.17
CA GLU A 77 8.21 17.07 -3.18
C GLU A 77 8.17 16.37 -1.81
N LEU A 78 8.51 17.10 -0.75
CA LEU A 78 8.54 16.55 0.60
C LEU A 78 7.16 16.65 1.26
N ILE A 79 6.27 15.72 0.89
CA ILE A 79 4.94 15.59 1.47
C ILE A 79 4.74 14.24 2.18
N VAL A 80 3.74 14.18 3.07
CA VAL A 80 3.41 12.96 3.82
C VAL A 80 1.89 12.78 3.92
N ALA A 81 1.44 11.53 3.92
CA ALA A 81 0.11 11.17 4.41
C ALA A 81 0.19 10.78 5.88
N LEU A 82 -0.86 11.12 6.63
CA LEU A 82 -1.02 10.73 8.02
C LEU A 82 -2.14 9.71 8.15
N SER A 83 -2.05 8.82 9.15
CA SER A 83 -3.17 7.95 9.52
C SER A 83 -4.40 8.81 9.87
N THR A 84 -5.62 8.30 9.68
CA THR A 84 -6.86 9.07 9.85
C THR A 84 -6.95 9.81 11.18
N GLU A 85 -6.48 9.18 12.26
CA GLU A 85 -6.45 9.80 13.60
C GLU A 85 -5.51 11.01 13.66
N TRP A 86 -4.31 10.89 13.07
CA TRP A 86 -3.31 11.95 13.05
C TRP A 86 -3.65 13.02 12.02
N PHE A 87 -4.26 12.64 10.91
CA PHE A 87 -4.82 13.55 9.94
C PHE A 87 -5.94 14.39 10.53
N ALA A 88 -6.70 13.81 11.47
CA ALA A 88 -7.63 14.52 12.33
C ALA A 88 -8.67 15.33 11.54
N GLY A 89 -9.11 14.81 10.38
CA GLY A 89 -10.07 15.46 9.48
C GLY A 89 -9.52 16.72 8.81
N GLY A 90 -8.22 16.76 8.50
CA GLY A 90 -7.59 17.91 7.84
C GLY A 90 -7.12 19.01 8.80
N ARG A 91 -7.19 18.80 10.12
CA ARG A 91 -6.63 19.76 11.10
C ARG A 91 -5.12 19.99 10.97
N ARG A 92 -4.43 19.09 10.26
CA ARG A 92 -3.00 19.19 9.95
C ARG A 92 -2.72 19.48 8.48
N TYR A 93 -3.71 19.97 7.74
CA TYR A 93 -3.45 20.60 6.44
C TYR A 93 -2.48 21.74 6.62
N ARG A 94 -1.43 21.74 5.81
CA ARG A 94 -0.54 22.88 5.66
C ARG A 94 -1.05 23.64 4.43
N SER A 95 -1.41 24.90 4.63
CA SER A 95 -1.78 25.83 3.54
C SER A 95 -0.58 26.16 2.67
#